data_AF-X1IS99-F1
#
_entry.id   AF-X1IS99-F1
#
_cell.length_a   1.000
_cell.length_b   1.000
_cell.length_c   1.000
_cell.angle_alpha   90.00
_cell.angle_beta   90.00
_cell.angle_gamma   90.00
#
_symmetry.space_group_name_H-M   'P 1'
#
loop_
_entity.id
_entity.type
_entity.pdbx_description
1 polymer ?
#
loop_
_entity_poly.entity_id
_entity_poly.type
_entity_poly.pdbx_seq_one_letter_code
_entity_poly.pdbx_strand_id
1 'polypeptide(L)'
;LSILSSKNLEDFDKTFENMFNLMRLRGKRVLVYAKDVIKMNWDVILGLFNPERMRIAKNHPEFLDQIGKMSSDEEFEFYTDTVGLDQAHQWRKDEALYKEILKNVFDIEMIRGDPEEILKYYNEVNTDQAKEIAQKWIKNASLVEPTDKTILNSAKLYIAFKNILKDKDIDIFTPDCGTFLLCGAIPAYPCMAFFELSNEGKYGICESDMDSTISFLFGLYLTGRPGYVSNHTFDIKKNQITYM
;
A
#
# COMPACT_ATOMS: atom_id res chain seq x y z
N LEU A 1 -10.67 -21.16 31.79
CA LEU A 1 -9.96 -21.80 30.67
C LEU A 1 -10.81 -22.97 30.19
N SER A 2 -11.66 -22.78 29.18
CA SER A 2 -12.34 -23.91 28.55
C SER A 2 -11.27 -24.70 27.81
N ILE A 3 -11.06 -25.94 28.20
CA ILE A 3 -10.23 -26.87 27.44
C ILE A 3 -10.92 -27.03 26.09
N LEU A 4 -10.27 -26.54 25.03
CA LEU A 4 -10.60 -26.88 23.65
C LEU A 4 -10.43 -28.40 23.52
N SER A 5 -11.51 -29.16 23.77
CA SER A 5 -11.49 -30.61 23.58
C SER A 5 -11.85 -30.89 22.12
N SER A 6 -10.84 -31.19 21.28
CA SER A 6 -11.10 -31.84 20.00
C SER A 6 -11.04 -33.37 20.15
N LYS A 7 -11.93 -34.07 19.46
CA LYS A 7 -11.91 -35.52 19.30
C LYS A 7 -11.00 -35.97 18.15
N ASN A 8 -10.55 -35.04 17.29
CA ASN A 8 -9.63 -35.32 16.20
C ASN A 8 -8.20 -34.92 16.62
N LEU A 9 -7.27 -35.89 16.59
CA LEU A 9 -5.85 -35.65 16.87
C LEU A 9 -5.23 -34.66 15.89
N GLU A 10 -5.66 -34.65 14.62
CA GLU A 10 -5.14 -33.72 13.59
C GLU A 10 -5.42 -32.24 13.93
N ASP A 11 -6.45 -31.95 14.74
CA ASP A 11 -6.74 -30.58 15.17
C ASP A 11 -5.64 -30.04 16.11
N PHE A 12 -4.94 -30.93 16.83
CA PHE A 12 -3.78 -30.54 17.64
C PHE A 12 -2.59 -30.18 16.75
N ASP A 13 -2.31 -30.97 15.71
CA ASP A 13 -1.23 -30.70 14.77
C ASP A 13 -1.42 -29.34 14.09
N LYS A 14 -2.64 -29.05 13.63
CA LYS A 14 -3.00 -27.75 13.05
C LYS A 14 -2.84 -26.59 14.04
N THR A 15 -3.16 -26.82 15.31
CA THR A 15 -2.98 -25.81 16.36
C THR A 15 -1.49 -25.51 16.57
N PHE A 16 -0.65 -26.53 16.66
CA PHE A 16 0.79 -26.35 16.77
C PHE A 16 1.38 -25.68 15.53
N GLU A 17 0.96 -26.08 14.33
CA GLU A 17 1.39 -25.45 13.08
C GLU A 17 1.06 -23.95 13.07
N ASN A 18 -0.16 -23.57 13.44
CA ASN A 18 -0.56 -22.17 13.55
C ASN A 18 0.32 -21.42 14.57
N MET A 19 0.57 -22.02 15.74
CA MET A 19 1.44 -21.42 16.76
C MET A 19 2.87 -21.23 16.24
N PHE A 20 3.45 -22.24 15.59
CA PHE A 20 4.79 -22.16 15.00
C PHE A 20 4.87 -21.10 13.91
N ASN A 21 3.86 -21.02 13.05
CA ASN A 21 3.83 -20.02 12.00
C ASN A 21 3.71 -18.60 12.55
N LEU A 22 2.85 -18.39 13.57
CA LEU A 22 2.77 -17.09 14.26
C LEU A 22 4.06 -16.71 14.97
N MET A 23 4.85 -17.68 15.48
CA MET A 23 6.17 -17.37 16.04
C MET A 23 7.15 -16.82 15.01
N ARG A 24 6.96 -17.07 13.71
CA ARG A 24 7.79 -16.48 12.64
C ARG A 24 7.51 -14.99 12.40
N LEU A 25 6.42 -14.45 12.96
CA LEU A 25 6.14 -13.02 12.98
C LEU A 25 7.15 -12.26 13.84
N ARG A 26 7.65 -12.91 14.89
CA ARG A 26 8.57 -12.31 15.86
C ARG A 26 9.90 -11.94 15.20
N GLY A 27 10.46 -10.80 15.61
CA GLY A 27 11.70 -10.25 15.09
C GLY A 27 11.56 -9.60 13.70
N LYS A 28 10.35 -9.54 13.13
CA LYS A 28 10.13 -8.85 11.87
C LYS A 28 10.23 -7.34 12.02
N ARG A 29 10.71 -6.70 10.97
CA ARG A 29 10.84 -5.25 10.84
C ARG A 29 9.88 -4.78 9.77
N VAL A 30 9.16 -3.69 10.04
CA VAL A 30 8.24 -3.06 9.10
C VAL A 30 8.76 -1.66 8.78
N LEU A 31 9.07 -1.43 7.51
CA LEU A 31 9.52 -0.13 7.02
C LEU A 31 8.32 0.76 6.67
N VAL A 32 8.17 1.86 7.39
CA VAL A 32 7.07 2.82 7.22
C VAL A 32 7.58 4.06 6.53
N TYR A 33 7.01 4.38 5.38
CA TYR A 33 7.25 5.66 4.71
C TYR A 33 6.03 6.53 4.84
N ALA A 34 6.13 7.62 5.58
CA ALA A 34 5.08 8.61 5.70
C ALA A 34 5.72 9.99 5.94
N LYS A 35 5.11 11.05 5.41
CA LYS A 35 5.61 12.42 5.58
C LYS A 35 5.01 13.04 6.84
N ASP A 36 5.79 13.81 7.59
CA ASP A 36 5.27 14.59 8.73
C ASP A 36 4.78 15.98 8.30
N VAL A 37 5.29 16.45 7.14
CA VAL A 37 4.88 17.71 6.52
C VAL A 37 4.61 17.46 5.04
N ILE A 38 3.45 17.93 4.56
CA ILE A 38 3.03 17.74 3.18
C ILE A 38 3.11 19.06 2.44
N LYS A 39 3.63 19.02 1.20
CA LYS A 39 3.58 20.12 0.25
C LYS A 39 2.97 19.59 -1.03
N MET A 40 1.86 20.20 -1.45
CA MET A 40 1.20 19.87 -2.71
C MET A 40 2.09 20.30 -3.88
N ASN A 41 2.21 19.45 -4.89
CA ASN A 41 2.82 19.79 -6.17
C ASN A 41 1.75 19.70 -7.27
N TRP A 42 1.03 20.81 -7.46
CA TRP A 42 -0.09 20.89 -8.40
C TRP A 42 0.29 20.56 -9.85
N ASP A 43 1.50 20.92 -10.27
CA ASP A 43 1.99 20.60 -11.62
C ASP A 43 2.08 19.07 -11.84
N VAL A 44 2.61 18.34 -10.86
CA VAL A 44 2.71 16.88 -10.93
C VAL A 44 1.32 16.25 -10.83
N ILE A 45 0.47 16.71 -9.92
CA ILE A 45 -0.89 16.20 -9.73
C ILE A 45 -1.70 16.33 -11.01
N LEU A 46 -1.76 17.53 -11.59
CA LEU A 46 -2.48 17.76 -12.84
C LEU A 46 -1.91 16.90 -13.98
N GLY A 47 -0.59 16.74 -14.01
CA GLY A 47 0.10 15.87 -14.97
C GLY A 47 -0.25 14.39 -14.88
N LEU A 48 -0.49 13.86 -13.67
CA LEU A 48 -0.86 12.45 -13.44
C LEU A 48 -2.24 12.12 -14.01
N PHE A 49 -3.21 13.02 -13.85
CA PHE A 49 -4.58 12.79 -14.28
C PHE A 49 -4.86 13.24 -15.72
N ASN A 50 -4.00 14.01 -16.36
CA ASN A 50 -4.25 14.58 -17.70
C ASN A 50 -4.68 13.57 -18.78
N PRO A 51 -4.02 12.41 -18.98
CA PRO A 51 -4.41 11.47 -20.02
C PRO A 51 -5.79 10.84 -19.78
N GLU A 52 -6.07 10.45 -18.54
CA GLU A 52 -7.37 9.88 -18.17
C GLU A 52 -8.48 10.94 -18.15
N ARG A 53 -8.19 12.12 -17.62
CA ARG A 53 -9.12 13.26 -17.62
C ARG A 53 -9.55 13.63 -19.02
N MET A 54 -8.64 13.64 -20.02
CA MET A 54 -9.01 13.89 -21.41
C MET A 54 -9.91 12.79 -21.98
N ARG A 55 -9.68 11.53 -21.62
CA ARG A 55 -10.52 10.39 -22.03
C ARG A 55 -11.91 10.45 -21.37
N ILE A 56 -11.99 10.73 -20.07
CA ILE A 56 -13.24 10.86 -19.31
C ILE A 56 -14.02 12.08 -19.79
N ALA A 57 -13.37 13.24 -19.94
CA ALA A 57 -13.98 14.46 -20.48
C ALA A 57 -14.62 14.24 -21.87
N LYS A 58 -14.01 13.39 -22.70
CA LYS A 58 -14.53 13.03 -24.02
C LYS A 58 -15.75 12.11 -23.95
N ASN A 59 -15.82 11.21 -22.97
CA ASN A 59 -16.87 10.18 -22.86
C ASN A 59 -18.01 10.56 -21.90
N HIS A 60 -17.74 11.44 -20.93
CA HIS A 60 -18.63 11.90 -19.87
C HIS A 60 -18.42 13.41 -19.67
N PRO A 61 -18.95 14.27 -20.57
CA PRO A 61 -18.73 15.71 -20.52
C PRO A 61 -19.27 16.35 -19.22
N GLU A 62 -20.26 15.74 -18.59
CA GLU A 62 -20.80 16.12 -17.27
C GLU A 62 -19.78 16.02 -16.12
N PHE A 63 -18.72 15.23 -16.27
CA PHE A 63 -17.62 15.14 -15.30
C PHE A 63 -16.79 16.43 -15.23
N LEU A 64 -16.72 17.19 -16.34
CA LEU A 64 -15.99 18.46 -16.38
C LEU A 64 -16.64 19.53 -15.49
N ASP A 65 -17.97 19.51 -15.34
CA ASP A 65 -18.70 20.45 -14.48
C ASP A 65 -18.46 20.18 -12.98
N GLN A 66 -18.16 18.93 -12.60
CA GLN A 66 -17.74 18.60 -11.23
C GLN A 66 -16.30 19.03 -10.96
N ILE A 67 -15.37 18.77 -11.90
CA ILE A 67 -13.96 19.16 -11.71
C ILE A 67 -13.75 20.67 -11.81
N GLY A 68 -14.50 21.37 -12.67
CA GLY A 68 -14.44 22.83 -12.79
C GLY A 68 -14.78 23.57 -11.48
N LYS A 69 -15.50 22.89 -10.56
CA LYS A 69 -15.78 23.38 -9.21
C LYS A 69 -14.66 23.06 -8.20
N MET A 70 -13.81 22.08 -8.48
CA MET A 70 -12.63 21.74 -7.66
C MET A 70 -11.39 22.58 -8.03
N SER A 71 -11.39 23.24 -9.20
CA SER A 71 -10.26 24.04 -9.69
C SER A 71 -10.19 25.48 -9.16
N SER A 72 -11.11 25.89 -8.28
CA SER A 72 -10.94 27.10 -7.48
C SER A 72 -10.12 26.75 -6.25
N ASP A 73 -8.87 27.22 -6.22
CA ASP A 73 -7.83 26.95 -5.22
C ASP A 73 -8.21 27.23 -3.75
N GLU A 74 -9.39 27.80 -3.46
CA GLU A 74 -9.74 28.29 -2.12
C GLU A 74 -10.50 27.29 -1.22
N GLU A 75 -11.00 26.16 -1.74
CA GLU A 75 -11.87 25.26 -0.93
C GLU A 75 -11.48 23.76 -0.94
N PHE A 76 -10.49 23.31 -1.72
CA PHE A 76 -10.10 21.90 -1.74
C PHE A 76 -8.89 21.62 -0.83
N GLU A 77 -9.12 21.60 0.49
CA GLU A 77 -8.17 21.01 1.44
C GLU A 77 -8.31 19.47 1.38
N PHE A 78 -7.34 18.82 0.74
CA PHE A 78 -7.24 17.36 0.82
C PHE A 78 -6.84 16.96 2.25
N TYR A 79 -7.78 16.41 3.01
CA TYR A 79 -7.53 15.91 4.37
C TYR A 79 -6.43 14.85 4.33
N THR A 80 -5.32 15.14 5.00
CA THR A 80 -4.19 14.22 5.17
C THR A 80 -3.82 14.19 6.63
N ASP A 81 -3.73 12.98 7.18
CA ASP A 81 -3.57 12.83 8.60
C ASP A 81 -2.10 12.70 9.01
N THR A 82 -1.56 13.82 9.49
CA THR A 82 -0.20 13.92 10.02
C THR A 82 -0.14 13.80 11.55
N VAL A 83 -1.31 13.70 12.21
CA VAL A 83 -1.43 13.71 13.68
C VAL A 83 -2.02 12.41 14.25
N GLY A 84 -2.53 11.52 13.39
CA GLY A 84 -3.09 10.22 13.75
C GLY A 84 -4.59 10.22 14.04
N LEU A 85 -5.35 11.22 13.56
CA LEU A 85 -6.82 11.21 13.65
C LEU A 85 -7.49 10.14 12.78
N ASP A 86 -6.91 9.84 11.63
CA ASP A 86 -7.29 8.78 10.71
C ASP A 86 -6.90 7.39 11.25
N GLN A 87 -7.69 6.38 10.92
CA GLN A 87 -7.44 5.01 11.34
C GLN A 87 -6.08 4.49 10.83
N ALA A 88 -5.70 4.79 9.60
CA ALA A 88 -4.46 4.31 9.01
C ALA A 88 -3.21 4.86 9.74
N HIS A 89 -3.35 5.99 10.43
CA HIS A 89 -2.22 6.72 10.99
C HIS A 89 -2.26 6.82 12.52
N GLN A 90 -3.04 6.00 13.22
CA GLN A 90 -3.17 6.09 14.69
C GLN A 90 -1.83 6.00 15.43
N TRP A 91 -0.86 5.30 14.85
CA TRP A 91 0.52 5.23 15.35
C TRP A 91 1.18 6.60 15.51
N ARG A 92 0.72 7.65 14.81
CA ARG A 92 1.23 9.03 14.93
C ARG A 92 0.83 9.73 16.21
N LYS A 93 -0.25 9.31 16.89
CA LYS A 93 -0.71 9.95 18.13
C LYS A 93 0.37 9.91 19.22
N ASP A 94 1.04 8.78 19.31
CA ASP A 94 2.21 8.56 20.16
C ASP A 94 3.08 7.46 19.54
N GLU A 95 3.98 7.86 18.63
CA GLU A 95 4.82 6.93 17.87
C GLU A 95 5.74 6.10 18.79
N ALA A 96 6.21 6.69 19.89
CA ALA A 96 7.09 6.01 20.82
C ALA A 96 6.34 4.90 21.57
N LEU A 97 5.17 5.20 22.11
CA LEU A 97 4.32 4.22 22.78
C LEU A 97 3.86 3.14 21.79
N TYR A 98 3.49 3.50 20.56
CA TYR A 98 3.07 2.55 19.55
C TYR A 98 4.19 1.55 19.20
N LYS A 99 5.43 2.03 19.01
CA LYS A 99 6.61 1.18 18.81
C LYS A 99 6.87 0.24 19.99
N GLU A 100 6.72 0.75 21.21
CA GLU A 100 6.85 -0.07 22.42
C GLU A 100 5.81 -1.19 22.47
N ILE A 101 4.54 -0.87 22.18
CA ILE A 101 3.44 -1.85 22.14
C ILE A 101 3.72 -2.91 21.07
N LEU A 102 4.11 -2.52 19.85
CA LEU A 102 4.46 -3.47 18.79
C LEU A 102 5.57 -4.42 19.20
N LYS A 103 6.62 -3.88 19.84
CA LYS A 103 7.75 -4.67 20.30
C LYS A 103 7.35 -5.63 21.42
N ASN A 104 6.56 -5.18 22.38
CA ASN A 104 6.19 -5.99 23.54
C ASN A 104 5.14 -7.07 23.22
N VAL A 105 4.17 -6.75 22.36
CA VAL A 105 3.05 -7.66 22.04
C VAL A 105 3.42 -8.63 20.91
N PHE A 106 4.00 -8.12 19.82
CA PHE A 106 4.25 -8.90 18.60
C PHE A 106 5.73 -9.19 18.33
N ASP A 107 6.64 -8.55 19.08
CA ASP A 107 8.08 -8.58 18.80
C ASP A 107 8.42 -8.06 17.40
N ILE A 108 7.64 -7.07 16.93
CA ILE A 108 7.83 -6.40 15.65
C ILE A 108 8.44 -5.02 15.88
N GLU A 109 9.37 -4.62 15.03
CA GLU A 109 9.96 -3.29 15.03
C GLU A 109 9.42 -2.44 13.87
N MET A 110 8.91 -1.25 14.18
CA MET A 110 8.50 -0.26 13.20
C MET A 110 9.66 0.71 12.94
N ILE A 111 10.10 0.77 11.68
CA ILE A 111 11.22 1.61 11.24
C ILE A 111 10.67 2.70 10.33
N ARG A 112 10.87 3.97 10.69
CA ARG A 112 10.56 5.10 9.82
C ARG A 112 11.65 5.23 8.75
N GLY A 113 11.26 5.23 7.48
CA GLY A 113 12.11 5.61 6.36
C GLY A 113 11.81 7.03 5.88
N ASP A 114 12.75 7.62 5.16
CA ASP A 114 12.55 8.90 4.47
C ASP A 114 11.84 8.69 3.12
N PRO A 115 10.61 9.22 2.93
CA PRO A 115 9.88 9.07 1.67
C PRO A 115 10.64 9.54 0.42
N GLU A 116 11.61 10.45 0.54
CA GLU A 116 12.43 10.90 -0.60
C GLU A 116 13.30 9.77 -1.17
N GLU A 117 13.62 8.74 -0.38
CA GLU A 117 14.33 7.55 -0.86
C GLU A 117 13.57 6.88 -2.01
N ILE A 118 12.23 6.84 -1.96
CA ILE A 118 11.42 6.19 -3.00
C ILE A 118 11.68 6.81 -4.37
N LEU A 119 11.71 8.14 -4.44
CA LEU A 119 11.98 8.86 -5.69
C LEU A 119 13.41 8.67 -6.16
N LYS A 120 14.37 8.67 -5.23
CA LYS A 120 15.78 8.41 -5.56
C LYS A 120 15.93 7.05 -6.24
N TYR A 121 15.45 5.99 -5.61
CA TYR A 121 15.51 4.64 -6.18
C TYR A 121 14.74 4.53 -7.49
N TYR A 122 13.56 5.16 -7.59
CA TYR A 122 12.77 5.20 -8.82
C TYR A 122 13.51 5.85 -10.00
N ASN A 123 14.25 6.92 -9.74
CA ASN A 123 15.01 7.64 -10.77
C ASN A 123 16.25 6.86 -11.23
N GLU A 124 16.81 6.01 -10.36
CA GLU A 124 17.95 5.14 -10.66
C GLU A 124 17.57 3.86 -11.43
N VAL A 125 16.27 3.54 -11.55
CA VAL A 125 15.81 2.33 -12.24
C VAL A 125 16.18 2.32 -13.73
N ASN A 126 16.79 1.23 -14.17
CA ASN A 126 16.98 0.95 -15.59
C ASN A 126 15.62 0.81 -16.30
N THR A 127 15.36 1.72 -17.23
CA THR A 127 14.06 1.80 -17.91
C THR A 127 13.78 0.60 -18.81
N ASP A 128 14.80 -0.03 -19.40
CA ASP A 128 14.59 -1.19 -20.27
C ASP A 128 14.17 -2.43 -19.47
N GLN A 129 14.75 -2.64 -18.28
CA GLN A 129 14.27 -3.67 -17.35
C GLN A 129 12.81 -3.44 -16.94
N ALA A 130 12.43 -2.19 -16.66
CA ALA A 130 11.05 -1.85 -16.32
C ALA A 130 10.09 -2.09 -17.51
N LYS A 131 10.52 -1.86 -18.76
CA LYS A 131 9.72 -2.17 -19.95
C LYS A 131 9.46 -3.65 -20.10
N GLU A 132 10.45 -4.51 -19.84
CA GLU A 132 10.27 -5.97 -19.90
C GLU A 132 9.20 -6.45 -18.91
N ILE A 133 9.23 -5.92 -17.68
CA ILE A 133 8.22 -6.23 -16.65
C ILE A 133 6.84 -5.70 -17.07
N ALA A 134 6.75 -4.46 -17.54
CA ALA A 134 5.50 -3.88 -18.01
C ALA A 134 4.89 -4.70 -19.16
N GLN A 135 5.71 -5.11 -20.14
CA GLN A 135 5.28 -5.96 -21.25
C GLN A 135 4.82 -7.34 -20.78
N LYS A 136 5.50 -7.93 -19.80
CA LYS A 136 5.07 -9.18 -19.16
C LYS A 136 3.68 -9.01 -18.53
N TRP A 137 3.42 -7.93 -17.80
CA TRP A 137 2.10 -7.67 -17.22
C TRP A 137 1.02 -7.49 -18.29
N ILE A 138 1.28 -6.65 -19.31
CA ILE A 138 0.35 -6.41 -20.42
C ILE A 138 0.01 -7.71 -21.16
N LYS A 139 1.02 -8.53 -21.49
CA LYS A 139 0.83 -9.77 -22.25
C LYS A 139 0.00 -10.80 -21.50
N ASN A 140 0.10 -10.84 -20.17
CA ASN A 140 -0.60 -11.80 -19.32
C ASN A 140 -1.97 -11.30 -18.83
N ALA A 141 -2.29 -10.03 -19.03
CA ALA A 141 -3.57 -9.46 -18.64
C ALA A 141 -4.69 -9.86 -19.61
N SER A 142 -5.88 -10.15 -19.08
CA SER A 142 -7.09 -10.37 -19.88
C SER A 142 -7.66 -9.05 -20.45
N LEU A 143 -7.44 -7.94 -19.75
CA LEU A 143 -7.86 -6.60 -20.11
C LEU A 143 -6.80 -5.60 -19.64
N VAL A 144 -6.51 -4.61 -20.49
CA VAL A 144 -5.61 -3.49 -20.16
C VAL A 144 -6.36 -2.19 -20.39
N GLU A 145 -6.72 -1.52 -19.30
CA GLU A 145 -7.34 -0.20 -19.31
C GLU A 145 -6.37 0.97 -19.08
N PRO A 146 -5.34 0.84 -18.21
CA PRO A 146 -4.37 1.92 -17.98
C PRO A 146 -3.46 2.17 -19.18
N THR A 147 -2.84 3.36 -19.22
CA THR A 147 -1.87 3.69 -20.28
C THR A 147 -0.54 2.95 -20.10
N ASP A 148 0.18 2.71 -21.20
CA ASP A 148 1.53 2.13 -21.17
C ASP A 148 2.48 2.90 -20.24
N LYS A 149 2.34 4.23 -20.17
CA LYS A 149 3.12 5.09 -19.27
C LYS A 149 2.83 4.77 -17.80
N THR A 150 1.56 4.59 -17.44
CA THR A 150 1.15 4.21 -16.08
C THR A 150 1.73 2.85 -15.71
N ILE A 151 1.62 1.87 -16.61
CA ILE A 151 2.13 0.50 -16.38
C ILE A 151 3.66 0.51 -16.24
N LEU A 152 4.36 1.26 -17.08
CA LEU A 152 5.81 1.44 -16.98
C LEU A 152 6.22 2.11 -15.65
N ASN A 153 5.50 3.13 -15.21
CA ASN A 153 5.75 3.77 -13.91
C ASN A 153 5.57 2.80 -12.75
N SER A 154 4.52 1.97 -12.76
CA SER A 154 4.32 0.94 -11.75
C SER A 154 5.42 -0.13 -11.79
N ALA A 155 5.93 -0.50 -12.99
CA ALA A 155 7.05 -1.43 -13.12
C ALA A 155 8.36 -0.85 -12.58
N LYS A 156 8.60 0.45 -12.78
CA LYS A 156 9.73 1.15 -12.15
C LYS A 156 9.60 1.19 -10.62
N LEU A 157 8.40 1.47 -10.09
CA LEU A 157 8.16 1.43 -8.65
C LEU A 157 8.42 0.04 -8.05
N TYR A 158 8.04 -1.02 -8.76
CA TYR A 158 8.37 -2.39 -8.37
C TYR A 158 9.88 -2.61 -8.18
N ILE A 159 10.69 -2.23 -9.18
CA ILE A 159 12.15 -2.36 -9.09
C ILE A 159 12.71 -1.48 -7.96
N ALA A 160 12.22 -0.24 -7.85
CA ALA A 160 12.66 0.70 -6.82
C ALA A 160 12.42 0.14 -5.40
N PHE A 161 11.20 -0.31 -5.11
CA PHE A 161 10.86 -0.90 -3.81
C PHE A 161 11.65 -2.19 -3.57
N LYS A 162 11.80 -3.04 -4.58
CA LYS A 162 12.63 -4.26 -4.47
C LYS A 162 14.05 -3.93 -4.04
N ASN A 163 14.65 -2.88 -4.60
CA ASN A 163 16.00 -2.44 -4.25
C ASN A 163 16.06 -1.83 -2.84
N ILE A 164 15.09 -0.98 -2.46
CA ILE A 164 14.98 -0.43 -1.09
C ILE A 164 14.93 -1.54 -0.05
N LEU A 165 14.03 -2.51 -0.25
CA LEU A 165 13.82 -3.63 0.66
C LEU A 165 15.07 -4.50 0.76
N LYS A 166 15.76 -4.74 -0.36
CA LYS A 166 17.01 -5.47 -0.40
C LYS A 166 18.13 -4.74 0.36
N ASP A 167 18.30 -3.45 0.11
CA ASP A 167 19.40 -2.67 0.70
C ASP A 167 19.23 -2.49 2.21
N LYS A 168 17.97 -2.40 2.68
CA LYS A 168 17.64 -2.31 4.11
C LYS A 168 17.49 -3.67 4.80
N ASP A 169 17.56 -4.77 4.04
CA ASP A 169 17.34 -6.14 4.56
C ASP A 169 15.97 -6.31 5.26
N ILE A 170 14.91 -5.80 4.63
CA ILE A 170 13.54 -5.80 5.17
C ILE A 170 12.60 -6.42 4.14
N ASP A 171 11.68 -7.26 4.60
CA ASP A 171 10.68 -7.92 3.73
C ASP A 171 9.35 -7.15 3.65
N ILE A 172 9.05 -6.32 4.65
CA ILE A 172 7.72 -5.73 4.86
C ILE A 172 7.83 -4.20 4.89
N PHE A 173 7.02 -3.54 4.06
CA PHE A 173 6.94 -2.08 4.06
C PHE A 173 5.52 -1.59 3.87
N THR A 174 5.26 -0.38 4.36
CA THR A 174 3.98 0.29 4.23
C THR A 174 4.19 1.77 3.91
N PRO A 175 4.22 2.16 2.63
CA PRO A 175 4.29 3.55 2.25
C PRO A 175 2.90 4.18 2.29
N ASP A 176 2.83 5.45 2.64
CA ASP A 176 1.63 6.30 2.56
C ASP A 176 1.29 6.61 1.10
N CYS A 177 0.92 5.57 0.35
CA CYS A 177 0.86 5.57 -1.10
C CYS A 177 -0.22 6.48 -1.67
N GLY A 178 -1.35 6.61 -0.96
CA GLY A 178 -2.43 7.54 -1.31
C GLY A 178 -1.94 8.98 -1.22
N THR A 179 -1.42 9.38 -0.05
CA THR A 179 -0.86 10.73 0.16
C THR A 179 0.28 11.02 -0.79
N PHE A 180 1.19 10.06 -1.01
CA PHE A 180 2.33 10.26 -1.90
C PHE A 180 1.93 10.48 -3.35
N LEU A 181 0.92 9.76 -3.85
CA LEU A 181 0.44 10.01 -5.20
C LEU A 181 -0.20 11.39 -5.28
N LEU A 182 -1.07 11.70 -4.32
CA LEU A 182 -1.82 12.94 -4.30
C LEU A 182 -0.95 14.17 -4.06
N CYS A 183 0.21 14.03 -3.41
CA CYS A 183 1.21 15.10 -3.31
C CYS A 183 2.25 15.10 -4.43
N GLY A 184 2.12 14.23 -5.43
CA GLY A 184 3.07 14.11 -6.54
C GLY A 184 4.45 13.56 -6.13
N ALA A 185 4.54 12.88 -4.99
CA ALA A 185 5.76 12.23 -4.51
C ALA A 185 6.00 10.84 -5.13
N ILE A 186 4.99 10.21 -5.73
CA ILE A 186 5.16 9.00 -6.56
C ILE A 186 4.42 9.16 -7.90
N PRO A 187 4.89 8.54 -9.00
CA PRO A 187 4.37 8.79 -10.34
C PRO A 187 3.25 7.83 -10.78
N ALA A 188 2.83 6.91 -9.91
CA ALA A 188 1.74 5.96 -10.12
C ALA A 188 1.36 5.30 -8.78
N TYR A 189 0.16 4.71 -8.70
CA TYR A 189 -0.19 3.84 -7.58
C TYR A 189 0.70 2.59 -7.56
N PRO A 190 1.18 2.16 -6.37
CA PRO A 190 2.13 1.06 -6.25
C PRO A 190 1.47 -0.33 -6.20
N CYS A 191 0.15 -0.46 -6.39
CA CYS A 191 -0.57 -1.72 -6.19
C CYS A 191 -0.01 -2.89 -7.03
N MET A 192 0.30 -2.65 -8.31
CA MET A 192 0.95 -3.66 -9.17
C MET A 192 2.36 -4.02 -8.70
N ALA A 193 3.08 -3.05 -8.13
CA ALA A 193 4.38 -3.31 -7.53
C ALA A 193 4.27 -4.18 -6.27
N PHE A 194 3.29 -3.91 -5.41
CA PHE A 194 3.02 -4.73 -4.23
C PHE A 194 2.64 -6.16 -4.61
N PHE A 195 1.79 -6.32 -5.63
CA PHE A 195 1.43 -7.62 -6.18
C PHE A 195 2.66 -8.41 -6.66
N GLU A 196 3.52 -7.82 -7.50
CA GLU A 196 4.70 -8.53 -8.00
C GLU A 196 5.70 -8.86 -6.87
N LEU A 197 5.90 -7.95 -5.90
CA LEU A 197 6.73 -8.19 -4.71
C LEU A 197 6.22 -9.35 -3.85
N SER A 198 4.90 -9.50 -3.72
CA SER A 198 4.29 -10.54 -2.89
C SER A 198 4.65 -11.96 -3.36
N ASN A 199 4.89 -12.12 -4.66
CA ASN A 199 5.38 -13.38 -5.25
C ASN A 199 6.83 -13.70 -4.84
N GLU A 200 7.57 -12.73 -4.29
CA GLU A 200 8.95 -12.85 -3.85
C GLU A 200 9.11 -12.84 -2.32
N GLY A 201 8.01 -13.02 -1.58
CA GLY A 201 8.00 -12.96 -0.12
C GLY A 201 8.23 -11.56 0.44
N LYS A 202 8.02 -10.51 -0.38
CA LYS A 202 8.10 -9.11 0.04
C LYS A 202 6.71 -8.49 0.01
N TYR A 203 6.34 -7.77 1.05
CA TYR A 203 4.96 -7.34 1.24
C TYR A 203 4.86 -5.84 1.38
N GLY A 204 4.17 -5.21 0.41
CA GLY A 204 3.75 -3.82 0.47
C GLY A 204 2.31 -3.72 0.98
N ILE A 205 2.10 -2.94 2.04
CA ILE A 205 0.79 -2.65 2.61
C ILE A 205 0.48 -1.16 2.38
N CYS A 206 -0.79 -0.81 2.19
CA CYS A 206 -1.19 0.54 1.81
C CYS A 206 -1.12 1.57 2.95
N GLU A 207 -1.03 2.84 2.56
CA GLU A 207 -1.37 4.03 3.35
C GLU A 207 -0.58 4.21 4.66
N SER A 208 0.60 3.59 4.77
CA SER A 208 1.33 3.55 6.05
C SER A 208 0.50 3.00 7.22
N ASP A 209 -0.51 2.18 6.90
CA ASP A 209 -1.45 1.62 7.86
C ASP A 209 -0.80 0.47 8.64
N MET A 210 -0.30 0.80 9.83
CA MET A 210 0.38 -0.18 10.66
C MET A 210 -0.57 -1.19 11.29
N ASP A 211 -1.79 -0.81 11.67
CA ASP A 211 -2.75 -1.73 12.29
C ASP A 211 -3.25 -2.77 11.28
N SER A 212 -3.54 -2.33 10.06
CA SER A 212 -3.84 -3.23 8.95
C SER A 212 -2.62 -4.04 8.53
N THR A 213 -1.40 -3.48 8.62
CA THR A 213 -0.16 -4.24 8.38
C THR A 213 -0.03 -5.41 9.35
N ILE A 214 -0.28 -5.19 10.65
CA ILE A 214 -0.25 -6.28 11.62
C ILE A 214 -1.30 -7.35 11.27
N SER A 215 -2.53 -6.93 10.97
CA SER A 215 -3.62 -7.85 10.58
C SER A 215 -3.29 -8.65 9.33
N PHE A 216 -2.70 -8.01 8.32
CA PHE A 216 -2.21 -8.64 7.10
C PHE A 216 -1.17 -9.72 7.42
N LEU A 217 -0.18 -9.41 8.28
CA LEU A 217 0.87 -10.36 8.64
C LEU A 217 0.30 -11.55 9.43
N PHE A 218 -0.64 -11.33 10.34
CA PHE A 218 -1.35 -12.43 11.01
C PHE A 218 -2.01 -13.38 10.00
N GLY A 219 -2.78 -12.82 9.04
CA GLY A 219 -3.41 -13.60 7.98
C GLY A 219 -2.39 -14.36 7.13
N LEU A 220 -1.31 -13.68 6.72
CA LEU A 220 -0.23 -14.27 5.94
C LEU A 220 0.41 -15.45 6.66
N TYR A 221 0.80 -15.30 7.92
CA TYR A 221 1.47 -16.37 8.67
C TYR A 221 0.52 -17.52 9.02
N LEU A 222 -0.76 -17.24 9.28
CA LEU A 222 -1.74 -18.31 9.53
C LEU A 222 -2.09 -19.12 8.28
N THR A 223 -2.09 -18.50 7.11
CA THR A 223 -2.65 -19.12 5.90
C THR A 223 -1.62 -19.41 4.81
N GLY A 224 -0.41 -18.85 4.92
CA GLY A 224 0.60 -18.85 3.87
C GLY A 224 0.23 -18.02 2.64
N ARG A 225 -0.84 -17.20 2.72
CA ARG A 225 -1.39 -16.44 1.58
C ARG A 225 -1.42 -14.94 1.88
N PRO A 226 -0.81 -14.09 1.04
CA PRO A 226 -0.95 -12.64 1.20
C PRO A 226 -2.39 -12.20 0.94
N GLY A 227 -2.85 -11.23 1.73
CA GLY A 227 -4.13 -10.55 1.53
C GLY A 227 -3.99 -9.24 0.75
N TYR A 228 -4.95 -8.35 0.92
CA TYR A 228 -4.87 -6.95 0.52
C TYR A 228 -5.59 -6.09 1.54
N VAL A 229 -5.24 -4.81 1.59
CA VAL A 229 -5.97 -3.79 2.36
C VAL A 229 -6.78 -2.98 1.35
N SER A 230 -8.05 -2.73 1.64
CA SER A 230 -8.95 -2.02 0.75
C SER A 230 -9.90 -1.13 1.52
N ASN A 231 -10.23 0.02 0.94
CA ASN A 231 -11.30 0.86 1.41
C ASN A 231 -12.64 0.28 0.94
N HIS A 232 -13.60 0.12 1.86
CA HIS A 232 -14.91 -0.44 1.55
C HIS A 232 -15.98 0.64 1.53
N THR A 233 -16.85 0.58 0.52
CA THR A 233 -18.08 1.39 0.53
C THR A 233 -19.28 0.49 0.79
N PHE A 234 -20.20 0.98 1.62
CA PHE A 234 -21.41 0.26 2.03
C PHE A 234 -22.63 0.82 1.29
N ASP A 235 -23.19 0.06 0.36
CA ASP A 235 -24.52 0.34 -0.19
C ASP A 235 -25.57 -0.35 0.69
N ILE A 236 -26.00 0.36 1.73
CA ILE A 236 -27.00 -0.14 2.70
C ILE A 236 -28.36 -0.39 2.00
N LYS A 237 -28.70 0.40 0.97
CA LYS A 237 -29.99 0.23 0.26
C LYS A 237 -30.02 -1.08 -0.51
N LYS A 238 -28.90 -1.48 -1.11
CA LYS A 238 -28.77 -2.75 -1.84
C LYS A 238 -28.22 -3.89 -0.98
N ASN A 239 -27.87 -3.61 0.28
CA ASN A 239 -27.19 -4.54 1.18
C ASN A 239 -25.90 -5.13 0.55
N GLN A 240 -25.06 -4.26 0.00
CA GLN A 240 -23.83 -4.61 -0.72
C GLN A 240 -22.63 -3.89 -0.13
N ILE A 241 -21.47 -4.56 -0.18
CA ILE A 241 -20.17 -3.97 0.13
C ILE A 241 -19.35 -4.01 -1.15
N THR A 242 -18.82 -2.87 -1.57
CA THR A 242 -17.91 -2.78 -2.70
C THR A 242 -16.48 -2.67 -2.18
N TYR A 243 -15.63 -3.57 -2.69
CA TYR A 243 -14.19 -3.57 -2.48
C TYR A 243 -13.59 -2.72 -3.60
N MET A 244 -12.83 -1.68 -3.23
CA MET A 244 -12.13 -0.79 -4.16
C MET A 244 -10.64 -1.11 -4.20
#